data_AF-A0A9X1RUR1-F1
#
_entry.id   AF-A0A9X1RUR1-F1
#
_cell.length_a   1.000
_cell.length_b   1.000
_cell.length_c   1.000
_cell.angle_alpha   90.00
_cell.angle_beta   90.00
_cell.angle_gamma   90.00
#
_symmetry.space_group_name_H-M   'P 1'
#
loop_
_entity.id
_entity.type
_entity.pdbx_description
1 polymer ?
#
loop_
_entity_poly.entity_id
_entity_poly.type
_entity_poly.pdbx_seq_one_letter_code
_entity_poly.pdbx_strand_id
1 'polypeptide(L)'
;MKQRKSIRLTLLPLAFASVLLSGCGDKVLDFRNAQLNNGKVYAGDSNTPFSGKVTNVPAGTILGSQQGYGKLLNTVNAARPSTTLGDMGMSSMCDAQARDGLLSGKAVCKTPQSDTTRIEANFTDGVLDGSFTVHDKTGNNTFVELSFKQGMPDGKMKIFSPATGKLAHTAMWNAGVINGEEEGFDETTGNRVLHATVVNGKYDGELTRYAPDGKQVIYKADFAQGQHEGDEETFDPQTGKMTGQAHYTNGKLDGVVRHWNADGSPLDEKTYENGVDVAAAKAASEAAAAAEAKLQREPQDIEACVSKRREEVTQRNGGFAPPAAEMTWRDECKRELDAAIADVKANVSPQPAPSQPTPTSVVQ
;
A
#
# COMPACT_ATOMS: atom_id res chain seq x y z
N MET A 1 -37.74 28.17 -104.30
CA MET A 1 -36.66 28.87 -103.57
C MET A 1 -37.24 29.40 -102.26
N LYS A 2 -36.83 28.81 -101.11
CA LYS A 2 -36.10 29.45 -99.97
C LYS A 2 -36.84 30.67 -99.37
N GLN A 3 -37.22 30.73 -98.10
CA GLN A 3 -36.48 30.33 -96.90
C GLN A 3 -37.40 29.91 -95.73
N ARG A 4 -36.98 28.90 -94.96
CA ARG A 4 -37.48 28.62 -93.60
C ARG A 4 -36.53 29.23 -92.57
N LYS A 5 -37.10 29.97 -91.63
CA LYS A 5 -36.45 30.53 -90.43
C LYS A 5 -35.89 29.39 -89.57
N SER A 6 -34.67 29.55 -89.08
CA SER A 6 -34.06 28.66 -88.08
C SER A 6 -33.87 29.46 -86.79
N ILE A 7 -34.66 29.12 -85.78
CA ILE A 7 -34.52 29.62 -84.40
C ILE A 7 -33.54 28.67 -83.72
N ARG A 8 -32.36 29.17 -83.33
CA ARG A 8 -31.41 28.43 -82.51
C ARG A 8 -31.83 28.54 -81.05
N LEU A 9 -32.27 27.42 -80.47
CA LEU A 9 -32.52 27.25 -79.05
C LEU A 9 -31.20 26.81 -78.39
N THR A 10 -30.56 27.72 -77.68
CA THR A 10 -29.34 27.45 -76.89
C THR A 10 -29.74 26.74 -75.59
N LEU A 11 -29.42 25.45 -75.51
CA LEU A 11 -29.51 24.65 -74.28
C LEU A 11 -28.38 25.07 -73.32
N LEU A 12 -28.74 25.65 -72.17
CA LEU A 12 -27.86 25.77 -71.01
C LEU A 12 -27.71 24.38 -70.35
N PRO A 13 -26.50 23.89 -70.05
CA PRO A 13 -26.35 22.70 -69.23
C PRO A 13 -26.65 23.06 -67.76
N LEU A 14 -27.71 22.47 -67.20
CA LEU A 14 -27.89 22.42 -65.74
C LEU A 14 -26.74 21.61 -65.15
N ALA A 15 -25.78 22.29 -64.52
CA ALA A 15 -24.84 21.67 -63.61
C ALA A 15 -25.62 21.22 -62.36
N PHE A 16 -25.93 19.93 -62.28
CA PHE A 16 -26.34 19.30 -61.03
C PHE A 16 -25.14 19.35 -60.07
N ALA A 17 -25.11 20.35 -59.20
CA ALA A 17 -24.24 20.35 -58.04
C ALA A 17 -24.73 19.24 -57.10
N SER A 18 -24.11 18.08 -57.19
CA SER A 18 -24.22 17.01 -56.21
C SER A 18 -23.61 17.52 -54.90
N VAL A 19 -24.45 18.14 -54.06
CA VAL A 19 -24.16 18.36 -52.65
C VAL A 19 -24.00 16.97 -52.03
N LEU A 20 -22.75 16.53 -51.88
CA LEU A 20 -22.40 15.46 -50.96
C LEU A 20 -22.81 15.96 -49.57
N LEU A 21 -24.00 15.56 -49.13
CA LEU A 21 -24.32 15.53 -47.71
C LEU A 21 -23.34 14.54 -47.07
N SER A 22 -22.15 15.04 -46.71
CA SER A 22 -21.31 14.40 -45.71
C SER A 22 -22.16 14.42 -44.44
N GLY A 23 -22.89 13.33 -44.19
CA GLY A 23 -23.59 13.12 -42.95
C GLY A 23 -22.55 13.18 -41.83
N CYS A 24 -22.45 14.32 -41.15
CA CYS A 24 -21.69 14.52 -39.92
C CYS A 24 -22.43 13.83 -38.76
N GLY A 25 -22.81 12.56 -38.95
CA GLY A 25 -23.09 11.68 -37.83
C GLY A 25 -21.77 11.10 -37.37
N ASP A 26 -21.48 11.17 -36.08
CA ASP A 26 -20.34 10.47 -35.51
C ASP A 26 -20.46 8.99 -35.91
N LYS A 27 -19.47 8.49 -36.66
CA LYS A 27 -19.43 7.07 -37.05
C LYS A 27 -19.45 6.23 -35.78
N VAL A 28 -20.24 5.16 -35.77
CA VAL A 28 -20.35 4.26 -34.61
C VAL A 28 -19.79 2.89 -34.97
N LEU A 29 -18.89 2.35 -34.15
CA LEU A 29 -18.30 1.02 -34.29
C LEU A 29 -18.55 0.22 -33.01
N ASP A 30 -19.27 -0.90 -33.12
CA ASP A 30 -19.36 -1.87 -32.02
C ASP A 30 -18.02 -2.60 -31.88
N PHE A 31 -17.51 -2.71 -30.65
CA PHE A 31 -16.20 -3.30 -30.35
C PHE A 31 -16.06 -4.75 -30.84
N ARG A 32 -17.15 -5.51 -30.97
CA ARG A 32 -17.11 -6.88 -31.54
C ARG A 32 -16.63 -6.91 -33.00
N ASN A 33 -16.76 -5.79 -33.70
CA ASN A 33 -16.31 -5.61 -35.08
C ASN A 33 -15.02 -4.77 -35.16
N ALA A 34 -14.40 -4.46 -34.02
CA ALA A 34 -13.17 -3.69 -33.98
C ALA A 34 -11.94 -4.62 -34.00
N GLN A 35 -10.91 -4.19 -34.73
CA GLN A 35 -9.57 -4.76 -34.63
C GLN A 35 -8.66 -3.77 -33.90
N LEU A 36 -7.93 -4.25 -32.90
CA LEU A 36 -6.91 -3.47 -32.21
C LEU A 36 -5.54 -3.85 -32.76
N ASN A 37 -4.85 -2.89 -33.36
CA ASN A 37 -3.51 -3.09 -33.90
C ASN A 37 -2.61 -1.92 -33.45
N ASN A 38 -1.55 -2.24 -32.68
CA ASN A 38 -0.62 -1.27 -32.10
C ASN A 38 -1.32 -0.11 -31.36
N GLY A 39 -2.34 -0.44 -30.56
CA GLY A 39 -3.10 0.54 -29.77
C GLY A 39 -4.10 1.38 -30.57
N LYS A 40 -4.20 1.18 -31.89
CA LYS A 40 -5.20 1.83 -32.74
C LYS A 40 -6.39 0.92 -33.02
N VAL A 41 -7.57 1.53 -33.04
CA VAL A 41 -8.85 0.93 -33.39
C VAL A 41 -9.06 1.00 -34.90
N TYR A 42 -9.43 -0.12 -35.50
CA TYR A 42 -9.84 -0.25 -36.91
C TYR A 42 -11.21 -0.94 -36.98
N ALA A 43 -12.00 -0.61 -38.00
CA ALA A 43 -13.29 -1.25 -38.25
C ALA A 43 -13.11 -2.45 -39.19
N GLY A 44 -13.38 -3.67 -38.71
CA GLY A 44 -13.24 -4.90 -39.50
C GLY A 44 -11.87 -4.98 -40.19
N ASP A 45 -11.88 -5.27 -41.49
CA ASP A 45 -10.66 -5.39 -42.31
C ASP A 45 -10.16 -4.05 -42.89
N SER A 46 -10.56 -2.92 -42.28
CA SER A 46 -10.13 -1.60 -42.73
C SER A 46 -8.67 -1.35 -42.43
N ASN A 47 -7.95 -0.79 -43.41
CA ASN A 47 -6.58 -0.31 -43.26
C ASN A 47 -6.49 1.15 -42.77
N THR A 48 -7.62 1.83 -42.59
CA THR A 48 -7.65 3.22 -42.10
C THR A 48 -8.05 3.23 -40.62
N PRO A 49 -7.27 3.88 -39.74
CA PRO A 49 -7.63 4.04 -38.34
C PRO A 49 -9.03 4.65 -38.18
N PHE A 50 -9.79 4.14 -37.22
CA PHE A 50 -11.17 4.54 -37.00
C PHE A 50 -11.25 5.89 -36.27
N SER A 51 -12.16 6.76 -36.73
CA SER A 51 -12.53 8.00 -36.06
C SER A 51 -14.05 8.03 -35.88
N GLY A 52 -14.50 8.20 -34.63
CA GLY A 52 -15.89 8.15 -34.23
C GLY A 52 -16.08 7.49 -32.86
N LYS A 53 -17.32 7.14 -32.54
CA LYS A 53 -17.70 6.47 -31.29
C LYS A 53 -17.48 4.96 -31.39
N VAL A 54 -16.76 4.39 -30.43
CA VAL A 54 -16.61 2.95 -30.26
C VAL A 54 -17.46 2.51 -29.07
N THR A 55 -18.38 1.58 -29.27
CA THR A 55 -19.33 1.13 -28.25
C THR A 55 -18.99 -0.27 -27.75
N ASN A 56 -19.47 -0.60 -26.54
CA ASN A 56 -19.29 -1.92 -25.94
C ASN A 56 -17.82 -2.35 -25.78
N VAL A 57 -16.91 -1.41 -25.48
CA VAL A 57 -15.50 -1.70 -25.24
C VAL A 57 -15.32 -2.19 -23.80
N PRO A 58 -14.78 -3.39 -23.52
CA PRO A 58 -14.50 -3.81 -22.15
C PRO A 58 -13.56 -2.83 -21.45
N ALA A 59 -13.91 -2.37 -20.24
CA ALA A 59 -13.11 -1.38 -19.50
C ALA A 59 -11.65 -1.82 -19.31
N GLY A 60 -11.43 -3.11 -19.05
CA GLY A 60 -10.08 -3.68 -18.93
C GLY A 60 -9.22 -3.53 -20.18
N THR A 61 -9.81 -3.43 -21.38
CA THR A 61 -9.07 -3.23 -22.64
C THR A 61 -8.45 -1.84 -22.72
N ILE A 62 -9.15 -0.81 -22.23
CA ILE A 62 -8.72 0.59 -22.36
C ILE A 62 -7.99 1.10 -21.12
N LEU A 63 -8.27 0.55 -19.94
CA LEU A 63 -7.65 0.93 -18.67
C LEU A 63 -6.47 0.02 -18.29
N GLY A 64 -6.53 -1.27 -18.61
CA GLY A 64 -5.52 -2.25 -18.19
C GLY A 64 -4.13 -2.02 -18.80
N SER A 65 -4.05 -1.31 -19.94
CA SER A 65 -2.79 -0.92 -20.58
C SER A 65 -2.20 0.38 -20.05
N GLN A 66 -2.92 1.11 -19.19
CA GLN A 66 -2.53 2.43 -18.70
C GLN A 66 -1.68 2.29 -17.44
N GLN A 67 -0.39 2.63 -17.52
CA GLN A 67 0.54 2.55 -16.39
C GLN A 67 0.03 3.33 -15.16
N GLY A 68 -0.50 4.54 -15.38
CA GLY A 68 -1.04 5.35 -14.31
C GLY A 68 -2.27 4.74 -13.62
N TYR A 69 -3.10 3.99 -14.36
CA TYR A 69 -4.23 3.29 -13.77
C TYR A 69 -3.77 2.19 -12.81
N GLY A 70 -2.68 1.48 -13.12
CA GLY A 70 -2.08 0.50 -12.20
C GLY A 70 -1.59 1.12 -10.88
N LYS A 71 -0.99 2.32 -10.94
CA LYS A 71 -0.60 3.09 -9.74
C LYS A 71 -1.82 3.50 -8.89
N LEU A 72 -2.87 3.98 -9.54
CA LEU A 72 -4.13 4.32 -8.89
C LEU A 72 -4.74 3.09 -8.20
N LEU A 73 -4.84 1.96 -8.91
CA LEU A 73 -5.38 0.71 -8.41
C LEU A 73 -4.68 0.26 -7.12
N ASN A 74 -3.33 0.24 -7.13
CA ASN A 74 -2.56 -0.17 -5.96
C ASN A 74 -2.79 0.77 -4.76
N THR A 75 -2.88 2.08 -5.02
CA THR A 75 -3.09 3.07 -3.97
C THR A 75 -4.49 2.94 -3.36
N VAL A 76 -5.52 2.85 -4.19
CA VAL A 76 -6.91 2.71 -3.71
C VAL A 76 -7.08 1.39 -2.95
N ASN A 77 -6.48 0.30 -3.41
CA ASN A 77 -6.56 -0.99 -2.73
C ASN A 77 -5.81 -0.99 -1.38
N ALA A 78 -4.67 -0.28 -1.28
CA ALA A 78 -3.98 -0.08 -0.01
C ALA A 78 -4.78 0.81 0.94
N ALA A 79 -5.44 1.83 0.40
CA ALA A 79 -6.34 2.70 1.13
C ALA A 79 -7.63 1.98 1.54
N ARG A 80 -8.12 0.99 0.81
CA ARG A 80 -9.38 0.28 1.10
C ARG A 80 -9.30 -1.21 0.75
N PRO A 81 -8.74 -2.04 1.64
CA PRO A 81 -8.51 -3.46 1.34
C PRO A 81 -9.80 -4.28 1.17
N SER A 82 -10.90 -3.85 1.79
CA SER A 82 -12.21 -4.54 1.73
C SER A 82 -13.04 -4.19 0.49
N THR A 83 -12.63 -3.20 -0.30
CA THR A 83 -13.38 -2.79 -1.49
C THR A 83 -12.43 -2.26 -2.55
N THR A 84 -12.16 -3.09 -3.57
CA THR A 84 -11.13 -2.79 -4.56
C THR A 84 -11.67 -1.99 -5.74
N LEU A 85 -10.79 -1.25 -6.41
CA LEU A 85 -11.13 -0.56 -7.66
C LEU A 85 -11.47 -1.57 -8.79
N GLY A 86 -10.95 -2.79 -8.72
CA GLY A 86 -11.26 -3.88 -9.64
C GLY A 86 -12.73 -4.28 -9.60
N ASP A 87 -13.27 -4.50 -8.40
CA ASP A 87 -14.69 -4.81 -8.15
C ASP A 87 -15.63 -3.66 -8.58
N MET A 88 -15.07 -2.47 -8.72
CA MET A 88 -15.79 -1.21 -8.90
C MET A 88 -15.97 -0.81 -10.36
N GLY A 89 -15.46 -1.55 -11.35
CA GLY A 89 -15.75 -1.17 -12.73
C GLY A 89 -15.03 -1.92 -13.83
N MET A 90 -14.11 -2.84 -13.53
CA MET A 90 -13.35 -3.53 -14.57
C MET A 90 -14.19 -4.46 -15.45
N SER A 91 -15.35 -4.90 -14.97
CA SER A 91 -16.35 -5.66 -15.75
C SER A 91 -17.31 -4.79 -16.58
N SER A 92 -17.10 -3.47 -16.60
CA SER A 92 -17.99 -2.52 -17.29
C SER A 92 -17.71 -2.47 -18.79
N MET A 93 -18.72 -2.04 -19.55
CA MET A 93 -18.64 -1.83 -20.99
C MET A 93 -18.69 -0.34 -21.29
N CYS A 94 -17.72 0.13 -22.06
CA CYS A 94 -17.47 1.54 -22.32
C CYS A 94 -17.93 1.96 -23.71
N ASP A 95 -18.55 3.13 -23.75
CA ASP A 95 -18.67 3.94 -24.95
C ASP A 95 -17.53 4.96 -24.93
N ALA A 96 -16.64 4.93 -25.93
CA ALA A 96 -15.46 5.78 -26.00
C ALA A 96 -15.36 6.49 -27.35
N GLN A 97 -14.74 7.67 -27.37
CA GLN A 97 -14.43 8.38 -28.61
C GLN A 97 -13.04 8.03 -29.12
N ALA A 98 -12.93 7.78 -30.42
CA ALA A 98 -11.68 7.53 -31.11
C ALA A 98 -11.42 8.58 -32.20
N ARG A 99 -10.15 8.98 -32.35
CA ARG A 99 -9.64 9.87 -33.39
C ARG A 99 -8.35 9.27 -33.94
N ASP A 100 -8.31 9.04 -35.24
CA ASP A 100 -7.20 8.41 -35.95
C ASP A 100 -6.76 7.07 -35.31
N GLY A 101 -7.77 6.31 -34.85
CA GLY A 101 -7.66 5.02 -34.17
C GLY A 101 -7.33 5.12 -32.69
N LEU A 102 -6.94 6.29 -32.16
CA LEU A 102 -6.58 6.45 -30.76
C LEU A 102 -7.76 6.95 -29.94
N LEU A 103 -7.90 6.50 -28.69
CA LEU A 103 -8.92 7.04 -27.80
C LEU A 103 -8.66 8.53 -27.54
N SER A 104 -9.64 9.37 -27.82
CA SER A 104 -9.51 10.82 -27.68
C SER A 104 -10.87 11.44 -27.40
N GLY A 105 -11.07 11.89 -26.16
CA GLY A 105 -12.33 12.38 -25.61
C GLY A 105 -12.83 11.54 -24.42
N LYS A 106 -14.11 11.70 -24.10
CA LYS A 106 -14.74 11.03 -22.96
C LYS A 106 -15.02 9.55 -23.26
N ALA A 107 -14.73 8.70 -22.30
CA ALA A 107 -15.19 7.32 -22.21
C ALA A 107 -16.14 7.16 -21.02
N VAL A 108 -17.30 6.54 -21.24
CA VAL A 108 -18.31 6.28 -20.21
C VAL A 108 -18.55 4.79 -20.16
N CYS A 109 -18.20 4.16 -19.04
CA CYS A 109 -18.36 2.74 -18.81
C CYS A 109 -19.56 2.47 -17.92
N LYS A 110 -20.43 1.56 -18.38
CA LYS A 110 -21.66 1.17 -17.70
C LYS A 110 -21.62 -0.30 -17.32
N THR A 111 -22.43 -0.67 -16.33
CA THR A 111 -22.72 -2.07 -16.03
C THR A 111 -23.29 -2.74 -17.29
N PRO A 112 -22.82 -3.95 -17.67
CA PRO A 112 -23.40 -4.68 -18.79
C PRO A 112 -24.93 -4.76 -18.70
N GLN A 113 -25.62 -4.49 -19.82
CA GLN A 113 -27.08 -4.52 -19.92
C GLN A 113 -27.83 -3.56 -18.96
N SER A 114 -27.18 -2.52 -18.45
CA SER A 114 -27.80 -1.49 -17.62
C SER A 114 -27.29 -0.09 -18.02
N ASP A 115 -28.05 0.95 -17.67
CA ASP A 115 -27.63 2.35 -17.80
C ASP A 115 -26.81 2.87 -16.61
N THR A 116 -26.59 2.02 -15.60
CA THR A 116 -25.75 2.33 -14.43
C THR A 116 -24.33 2.66 -14.86
N THR A 117 -23.94 3.93 -14.71
CA THR A 117 -22.57 4.38 -14.98
C THR A 117 -21.64 3.97 -13.84
N ARG A 118 -20.50 3.40 -14.19
CA ARG A 118 -19.51 2.85 -13.25
C ARG A 118 -18.18 3.58 -13.34
N ILE A 119 -17.76 3.99 -14.54
CA ILE A 119 -16.51 4.73 -14.76
C ILE A 119 -16.76 5.84 -15.77
N GLU A 120 -16.19 7.02 -15.52
CA GLU A 120 -16.05 8.09 -16.48
C GLU A 120 -14.57 8.46 -16.58
N ALA A 121 -14.02 8.47 -17.79
CA ALA A 121 -12.62 8.74 -18.04
C ALA A 121 -12.45 9.67 -19.25
N ASN A 122 -11.36 10.43 -19.29
CA ASN A 122 -10.98 11.20 -20.46
C ASN A 122 -9.66 10.69 -21.02
N PHE A 123 -9.55 10.72 -22.34
CA PHE A 123 -8.37 10.32 -23.08
C PHE A 123 -7.92 11.43 -24.02
N THR A 124 -6.61 11.57 -24.19
CA THR A 124 -5.98 12.34 -25.25
C THR A 124 -4.98 11.43 -25.95
N ASP A 125 -5.10 11.27 -27.26
CA ASP A 125 -4.17 10.49 -28.09
C ASP A 125 -3.83 9.07 -27.55
N GLY A 126 -4.85 8.39 -27.00
CA GLY A 126 -4.77 7.02 -26.51
C GLY A 126 -4.34 6.87 -25.05
N VAL A 127 -4.02 7.96 -24.35
CA VAL A 127 -3.62 7.94 -22.93
C VAL A 127 -4.66 8.65 -22.06
N LEU A 128 -4.79 8.20 -20.79
CA LEU A 128 -5.65 8.88 -19.82
C LEU A 128 -5.18 10.33 -19.60
N ASP A 129 -6.07 11.29 -19.78
CA ASP A 129 -5.75 12.71 -19.67
C ASP A 129 -7.03 13.51 -19.40
N GLY A 130 -7.08 14.19 -18.25
CA GLY A 130 -8.27 14.85 -17.71
C GLY A 130 -8.94 14.07 -16.58
N SER A 131 -10.22 14.38 -16.31
CA SER A 131 -10.92 13.82 -15.15
C SER A 131 -11.15 12.32 -15.25
N PHE A 132 -11.11 11.65 -14.10
CA PHE A 132 -11.39 10.23 -13.95
C PHE A 132 -12.23 10.00 -12.69
N THR A 133 -13.36 9.33 -12.85
CA THR A 133 -14.33 9.08 -11.80
C THR A 133 -14.77 7.63 -11.83
N VAL A 134 -14.81 6.98 -10.68
CA VAL A 134 -15.38 5.64 -10.49
C VAL A 134 -16.51 5.75 -9.49
N HIS A 135 -17.65 5.15 -9.82
CA HIS A 135 -18.84 5.13 -8.96
C HIS A 135 -18.95 3.79 -8.20
N ASP A 136 -19.92 3.67 -7.32
CA ASP A 136 -20.27 2.42 -6.63
C ASP A 136 -21.09 1.48 -7.53
N LYS A 137 -21.34 0.25 -7.06
CA LYS A 137 -22.06 -0.78 -7.84
C LYS A 137 -23.45 -0.33 -8.30
N THR A 138 -24.09 0.58 -7.55
CA THR A 138 -25.40 1.12 -7.91
C THR A 138 -25.33 2.33 -8.85
N GLY A 139 -24.16 2.97 -8.97
CA GLY A 139 -23.94 4.20 -9.74
C GLY A 139 -24.43 5.47 -9.04
N ASN A 140 -24.84 5.37 -7.77
CA ASN A 140 -25.40 6.49 -7.01
C ASN A 140 -24.32 7.29 -6.26
N ASN A 141 -23.26 6.61 -5.80
CA ASN A 141 -22.19 7.23 -5.04
C ASN A 141 -20.90 7.21 -5.85
N THR A 142 -20.16 8.31 -5.84
CA THR A 142 -18.76 8.29 -6.29
C THR A 142 -17.93 7.47 -5.31
N PHE A 143 -17.04 6.62 -5.82
CA PHE A 143 -16.07 5.85 -5.06
C PHE A 143 -14.68 6.49 -5.12
N VAL A 144 -14.25 6.91 -6.31
CA VAL A 144 -12.95 7.56 -6.53
C VAL A 144 -13.12 8.71 -7.51
N GLU A 145 -12.46 9.83 -7.22
CA GLU A 145 -12.37 11.01 -8.08
C GLU A 145 -10.91 11.49 -8.13
N LEU A 146 -10.37 11.68 -9.33
CA LEU A 146 -9.07 12.30 -9.56
C LEU A 146 -8.94 12.81 -11.00
N SER A 147 -7.76 13.31 -11.35
CA SER A 147 -7.39 13.59 -12.74
C SER A 147 -6.14 12.82 -13.16
N PHE A 148 -5.99 12.66 -14.47
CA PHE A 148 -4.78 12.18 -15.11
C PHE A 148 -4.17 13.29 -15.96
N LYS A 149 -2.86 13.25 -16.12
CA LYS A 149 -2.10 14.09 -17.05
C LYS A 149 -1.09 13.21 -17.76
N GLN A 150 -1.20 13.12 -19.09
CA GLN A 150 -0.31 12.30 -19.93
C GLN A 150 -0.16 10.84 -19.44
N GLY A 151 -1.28 10.21 -19.08
CA GLY A 151 -1.34 8.81 -18.65
C GLY A 151 -0.99 8.56 -17.18
N MET A 152 -0.65 9.59 -16.40
CA MET A 152 -0.30 9.48 -14.98
C MET A 152 -1.30 10.21 -14.08
N PRO A 153 -1.64 9.69 -12.88
CA PRO A 153 -2.44 10.40 -11.89
C PRO A 153 -1.83 11.76 -11.54
N ASP A 154 -2.64 12.80 -11.52
CA ASP A 154 -2.19 14.18 -11.27
C ASP A 154 -3.29 14.99 -10.57
N GLY A 155 -2.90 15.75 -9.54
CA GLY A 155 -3.82 16.53 -8.71
C GLY A 155 -4.40 15.77 -7.52
N LYS A 156 -5.41 16.38 -6.88
CA LYS A 156 -6.03 15.84 -5.66
C LYS A 156 -6.90 14.62 -5.99
N MET A 157 -6.55 13.47 -5.43
CA MET A 157 -7.39 12.28 -5.40
C MET A 157 -8.31 12.33 -4.18
N LYS A 158 -9.55 11.87 -4.36
CA LYS A 158 -10.51 11.63 -3.29
C LYS A 158 -11.03 10.21 -3.38
N ILE A 159 -11.12 9.55 -2.24
CA ILE A 159 -11.75 8.24 -2.09
C ILE A 159 -12.92 8.41 -1.13
N PHE A 160 -14.06 7.87 -1.52
CA PHE A 160 -15.31 7.95 -0.79
C PHE A 160 -15.77 6.55 -0.38
N SER A 161 -16.61 6.49 0.65
CA SER A 161 -17.31 5.28 1.05
C SER A 161 -18.35 4.90 -0.01
N PRO A 162 -18.29 3.70 -0.62
CA PRO A 162 -19.30 3.26 -1.57
C PRO A 162 -20.70 3.17 -0.95
N ALA A 163 -20.75 2.81 0.34
CA ALA A 163 -22.00 2.59 1.07
C ALA A 163 -22.69 3.90 1.45
N THR A 164 -21.91 4.91 1.84
CA THR A 164 -22.47 6.16 2.40
C THR A 164 -22.25 7.40 1.54
N GLY A 165 -21.36 7.34 0.54
CA GLY A 165 -20.94 8.48 -0.27
C GLY A 165 -20.06 9.51 0.46
N LYS A 166 -19.72 9.27 1.73
CA LYS A 166 -18.89 10.19 2.51
C LYS A 166 -17.43 10.10 2.13
N LEU A 167 -16.73 11.23 2.20
CA LEU A 167 -15.29 11.30 1.98
C LEU A 167 -14.57 10.47 3.05
N ALA A 168 -13.67 9.60 2.62
CA ALA A 168 -12.90 8.73 3.51
C ALA A 168 -11.40 9.05 3.46
N HIS A 169 -10.91 9.50 2.31
CA HIS A 169 -9.48 9.73 2.13
C HIS A 169 -9.19 10.74 1.01
N THR A 170 -8.14 11.53 1.16
CA THR A 170 -7.57 12.34 0.08
C THR A 170 -6.06 12.28 0.08
N ALA A 171 -5.47 12.34 -1.12
CA ALA A 171 -4.03 12.48 -1.29
C ALA A 171 -3.71 13.32 -2.53
N MET A 172 -2.55 13.97 -2.54
CA MET A 172 -2.08 14.76 -3.67
C MET A 172 -1.18 13.93 -4.58
N TRP A 173 -1.51 13.86 -5.87
CA TRP A 173 -0.64 13.28 -6.90
C TRP A 173 0.07 14.37 -7.69
N ASN A 174 1.33 14.12 -8.02
CA ASN A 174 2.11 14.91 -8.95
C ASN A 174 2.84 13.94 -9.90
N ALA A 175 2.46 13.96 -11.18
CA ALA A 175 3.04 13.11 -12.22
C ALA A 175 3.14 11.61 -11.83
N GLY A 176 2.09 11.07 -11.22
CA GLY A 176 2.02 9.65 -10.85
C GLY A 176 2.83 9.26 -9.61
N VAL A 177 3.21 10.24 -8.78
CA VAL A 177 3.78 10.03 -7.44
C VAL A 177 2.96 10.82 -6.42
N ILE A 178 2.67 10.24 -5.25
CA ILE A 178 1.99 10.96 -4.17
C ILE A 178 2.97 11.96 -3.57
N ASN A 179 2.61 13.23 -3.57
CA ASN A 179 3.44 14.32 -3.09
C ASN A 179 2.58 15.48 -2.60
N GLY A 180 2.62 15.74 -1.29
CA GLY A 180 1.83 16.74 -0.58
C GLY A 180 1.01 16.12 0.54
N GLU A 181 -0.09 16.79 0.89
CA GLU A 181 -0.94 16.42 2.01
C GLU A 181 -1.76 15.15 1.74
N GLU A 182 -1.81 14.30 2.76
CA GLU A 182 -2.69 13.15 2.89
C GLU A 182 -3.63 13.35 4.09
N GLU A 183 -4.92 13.11 3.88
CA GLU A 183 -5.95 13.23 4.92
C GLU A 183 -6.86 12.01 4.90
N GLY A 184 -7.20 11.50 6.08
CA GLY A 184 -8.20 10.44 6.27
C GLY A 184 -9.37 10.94 7.11
N PHE A 185 -10.56 10.41 6.86
CA PHE A 185 -11.81 10.85 7.48
C PHE A 185 -12.63 9.67 7.98
N ASP A 186 -13.24 9.82 9.15
CA ASP A 186 -14.17 8.84 9.70
C ASP A 186 -15.48 8.83 8.88
N GLU A 187 -15.91 7.66 8.42
CA GLU A 187 -17.10 7.54 7.57
C GLU A 187 -18.42 7.69 8.32
N THR A 188 -18.40 7.64 9.65
CA THR A 188 -19.61 7.83 10.45
C THR A 188 -19.81 9.32 10.75
N THR A 189 -18.78 10.00 11.25
CA THR A 189 -18.84 11.38 11.70
C THR A 189 -18.45 12.39 10.62
N GLY A 190 -17.63 12.00 9.65
CA GLY A 190 -17.02 12.88 8.65
C GLY A 190 -15.82 13.67 9.17
N ASN A 191 -15.38 13.42 10.41
CA ASN A 191 -14.27 14.14 11.01
C ASN A 191 -12.93 13.63 10.49
N ARG A 192 -11.93 14.50 10.44
CA ARG A 192 -10.57 14.12 10.07
C ARG A 192 -9.97 13.23 11.16
N VAL A 193 -9.48 12.05 10.76
CA VAL A 193 -8.84 11.05 11.63
C VAL A 193 -7.38 10.79 11.29
N LEU A 194 -6.89 11.31 10.15
CA LEU A 194 -5.49 11.23 9.75
C LEU A 194 -5.11 12.53 9.04
N HIS A 195 -3.89 13.00 9.32
CA HIS A 195 -3.22 14.06 8.59
C HIS A 195 -1.73 13.73 8.50
N ALA A 196 -1.15 13.82 7.32
CA ALA A 196 0.27 13.56 7.10
C ALA A 196 0.77 14.30 5.86
N THR A 197 2.06 14.61 5.84
CA THR A 197 2.75 15.06 4.63
C THR A 197 3.51 13.89 3.99
N VAL A 198 3.38 13.75 2.67
CA VAL A 198 4.03 12.71 1.88
C VAL A 198 4.94 13.38 0.86
N VAL A 199 6.22 13.00 0.82
CA VAL A 199 7.19 13.48 -0.18
C VAL A 199 7.72 12.27 -0.95
N ASN A 200 7.61 12.34 -2.29
CA ASN A 200 8.05 11.26 -3.19
C ASN A 200 7.46 9.87 -2.83
N GLY A 201 6.20 9.84 -2.42
CA GLY A 201 5.48 8.62 -2.04
C GLY A 201 5.84 8.04 -0.67
N LYS A 202 6.55 8.80 0.18
CA LYS A 202 6.91 8.39 1.55
C LYS A 202 6.52 9.46 2.56
N TYR A 203 6.14 9.07 3.77
CA TYR A 203 5.89 10.03 4.85
C TYR A 203 7.14 10.85 5.16
N ASP A 204 6.97 12.17 5.27
CA ASP A 204 8.06 13.11 5.53
C ASP A 204 7.48 14.32 6.28
N GLY A 205 7.79 14.43 7.57
CA GLY A 205 7.17 15.34 8.54
C GLY A 205 6.28 14.63 9.56
N GLU A 206 5.48 15.42 10.29
CA GLU A 206 4.56 14.94 11.33
C GLU A 206 3.37 14.20 10.70
N LEU A 207 3.10 13.00 11.19
CA LEU A 207 1.85 12.27 10.97
C LEU A 207 1.03 12.31 12.25
N THR A 208 -0.20 12.80 12.16
CA THR A 208 -1.14 12.84 13.29
C THR A 208 -2.38 12.00 12.99
N ARG A 209 -2.81 11.19 13.96
CA ARG A 209 -4.13 10.53 13.96
C ARG A 209 -5.01 11.04 15.09
N TYR A 210 -6.31 11.07 14.82
CA TYR A 210 -7.33 11.55 15.75
C TYR A 210 -8.33 10.45 16.06
N ALA A 211 -9.01 10.58 17.20
CA ALA A 211 -10.17 9.77 17.55
C ALA A 211 -11.30 9.96 16.51
N PRO A 212 -12.28 9.05 16.42
CA PRO A 212 -13.36 9.14 15.43
C PRO A 212 -14.20 10.43 15.48
N ASP A 213 -14.20 11.14 16.60
CA ASP A 213 -14.86 12.44 16.75
C ASP A 213 -14.01 13.64 16.27
N GLY A 214 -12.76 13.39 15.84
CA GLY A 214 -11.79 14.37 15.35
C GLY A 214 -11.24 15.32 16.41
N LYS A 215 -11.62 15.18 17.68
CA LYS A 215 -11.25 16.16 18.71
C LYS A 215 -9.94 15.82 19.38
N GLN A 216 -9.72 14.54 19.65
CA GLN A 216 -8.58 14.08 20.41
C GLN A 216 -7.51 13.50 19.50
N VAL A 217 -6.28 13.97 19.63
CA VAL A 217 -5.12 13.29 19.02
C VAL A 217 -4.89 11.99 19.78
N ILE A 218 -4.73 10.90 19.04
CA ILE A 218 -4.48 9.55 19.60
C ILE A 218 -3.09 9.02 19.24
N TYR A 219 -2.46 9.63 18.24
CA TYR A 219 -1.13 9.25 17.78
C TYR A 219 -0.46 10.40 17.06
N LYS A 220 0.83 10.59 17.31
CA LYS A 220 1.73 11.47 16.58
C LYS A 220 3.06 10.77 16.37
N ALA A 221 3.64 10.93 15.19
CA ALA A 221 5.02 10.54 14.95
C ALA A 221 5.60 11.37 13.82
N ASP A 222 6.89 11.70 13.95
CA ASP A 222 7.65 12.33 12.89
C ASP A 222 8.33 11.28 11.99
N PHE A 223 8.35 11.58 10.70
CA PHE A 223 8.96 10.73 9.69
C PHE A 223 9.97 11.50 8.84
N ALA A 224 11.04 10.84 8.43
CA ALA A 224 11.95 11.30 7.39
C ALA A 224 12.09 10.22 6.32
N GLN A 225 11.73 10.54 5.08
CA GLN A 225 11.82 9.61 3.94
C GLN A 225 11.19 8.23 4.22
N GLY A 226 10.06 8.21 4.93
CA GLY A 226 9.27 7.03 5.26
C GLY A 226 9.76 6.22 6.45
N GLN A 227 10.75 6.70 7.19
CA GLN A 227 11.23 6.09 8.44
C GLN A 227 10.90 6.99 9.62
N HIS A 228 10.63 6.41 10.79
CA HIS A 228 10.46 7.19 12.02
C HIS A 228 11.74 8.00 12.31
N GLU A 229 11.57 9.27 12.64
CA GLU A 229 12.66 10.19 12.94
C GLU A 229 12.13 11.24 13.92
N GLY A 230 12.67 11.32 15.13
CA GLY A 230 12.16 12.20 16.17
C GLY A 230 11.18 11.50 17.12
N ASP A 231 10.24 12.25 17.66
CA ASP A 231 9.36 11.79 18.73
C ASP A 231 8.14 11.02 18.19
N GLU A 232 7.74 9.99 18.92
CA GLU A 232 6.49 9.26 18.74
C GLU A 232 5.69 9.31 20.05
N GLU A 233 4.42 9.68 19.94
CA GLU A 233 3.51 9.84 21.07
C GLU A 233 2.18 9.13 20.80
N THR A 234 1.66 8.42 21.81
CA THR A 234 0.32 7.81 21.79
C THR A 234 -0.51 8.34 22.95
N PHE A 235 -1.81 8.45 22.72
CA PHE A 235 -2.74 9.03 23.69
C PHE A 235 -4.03 8.20 23.79
N ASP A 236 -4.61 8.18 24.98
CA ASP A 236 -5.92 7.57 25.23
C ASP A 236 -7.03 8.33 24.48
N PRO A 237 -7.88 7.65 23.69
CA PRO A 237 -8.88 8.30 22.85
C PRO A 237 -10.03 8.97 23.62
N GLN A 238 -10.23 8.66 24.90
CA GLN A 238 -11.31 9.22 25.70
C GLN A 238 -10.85 10.39 26.58
N THR A 239 -9.67 10.26 27.16
CA THR A 239 -9.13 11.21 28.15
C THR A 239 -8.07 12.14 27.58
N GLY A 240 -7.45 11.77 26.46
CA GLY A 240 -6.33 12.49 25.86
C GLY A 240 -5.03 12.40 26.65
N LYS A 241 -4.97 11.56 27.68
CA LYS A 241 -3.74 11.33 28.46
C LYS A 241 -2.74 10.54 27.62
N MET A 242 -1.47 10.88 27.74
CA MET A 242 -0.39 10.16 27.08
C MET A 242 -0.32 8.72 27.61
N THR A 243 -0.27 7.76 26.70
CA THR A 243 -0.18 6.32 26.98
C THR A 243 1.14 5.72 26.49
N GLY A 244 1.89 6.45 25.68
CA GLY A 244 3.23 6.04 25.27
C GLY A 244 4.04 7.17 24.66
N GLN A 245 5.36 7.09 24.83
CA GLN A 245 6.35 8.02 24.30
C GLN A 245 7.60 7.25 23.89
N ALA A 246 8.14 7.56 22.72
CA ALA A 246 9.39 7.02 22.21
C ALA A 246 10.13 8.07 21.38
N HIS A 247 11.44 7.89 21.20
CA HIS A 247 12.26 8.69 20.30
C HIS A 247 12.98 7.77 19.31
N TYR A 248 13.04 8.20 18.05
CA TYR A 248 13.67 7.48 16.96
C TYR A 248 14.77 8.30 16.30
N THR A 249 15.85 7.64 15.94
CA THR A 249 16.93 8.19 15.12
C THR A 249 17.27 7.19 14.03
N ASN A 250 17.18 7.60 12.76
CA ASN A 250 17.37 6.76 11.58
C ASN A 250 16.49 5.49 11.61
N GLY A 251 15.22 5.65 11.99
CA GLY A 251 14.25 4.55 12.04
C GLY A 251 14.45 3.55 13.19
N LYS A 252 15.29 3.85 14.18
CA LYS A 252 15.55 2.99 15.34
C LYS A 252 15.24 3.72 16.64
N LEU A 253 14.70 3.01 17.62
CA LEU A 253 14.52 3.54 18.97
C LEU A 253 15.88 3.99 19.55
N ASP A 254 15.94 5.23 19.98
CA ASP A 254 17.15 5.82 20.56
C ASP A 254 16.77 6.77 21.70
N GLY A 255 16.92 6.31 22.94
CA GLY A 255 16.49 7.02 24.14
C GLY A 255 15.47 6.23 24.97
N VAL A 256 14.75 6.96 25.82
CA VAL A 256 13.82 6.38 26.80
C VAL A 256 12.44 6.18 26.17
N VAL A 257 11.95 4.94 26.20
CA VAL A 257 10.59 4.57 25.84
C VAL A 257 9.78 4.41 27.11
N ARG A 258 8.62 5.06 27.16
CA ARG A 258 7.71 5.04 28.31
C ARG A 258 6.32 4.62 27.87
N HIS A 259 5.65 3.85 28.71
CA HIS A 259 4.24 3.51 28.56
C HIS A 259 3.49 3.81 29.85
N TRP A 260 2.24 4.25 29.71
CA TRP A 260 1.34 4.54 30.84
C TRP A 260 -0.01 3.87 30.63
N ASN A 261 -0.67 3.52 31.73
CA ASN A 261 -2.07 3.12 31.72
C ASN A 261 -2.97 4.33 31.39
N ALA A 262 -4.23 4.08 31.02
CA ALA A 262 -5.20 5.15 30.73
C ALA A 262 -5.46 6.10 31.92
N ASP A 263 -5.20 5.67 33.15
CA ASP A 263 -5.29 6.53 34.33
C ASP A 263 -4.08 7.48 34.50
N GLY A 264 -2.99 7.23 33.76
CA GLY A 264 -1.72 7.95 33.80
C GLY A 264 -0.65 7.29 34.68
N SER A 265 -0.93 6.14 35.29
CA SER A 265 0.08 5.40 36.06
C SER A 265 1.15 4.78 35.14
N PRO A 266 2.45 4.82 35.52
CA PRO A 266 3.51 4.20 34.72
C PRO A 266 3.28 2.69 34.55
N LEU A 267 3.42 2.21 33.31
CA LEU A 267 3.31 0.80 32.96
C LEU A 267 4.68 0.15 32.78
N ASP A 268 5.54 0.76 31.96
CA ASP A 268 6.91 0.30 31.71
C ASP A 268 7.79 1.46 31.23
N GLU A 269 9.09 1.37 31.52
CA GLU A 269 10.11 2.29 31.04
C GLU A 269 11.37 1.51 30.65
N LYS A 270 11.85 1.73 29.43
CA LYS A 270 13.06 1.09 28.88
C LYS A 270 13.92 2.09 28.17
N THR A 271 15.24 1.89 28.22
CA THR A 271 16.18 2.71 27.45
C THR A 271 16.71 1.89 26.28
N TYR A 272 16.63 2.47 25.09
CA TYR A 272 17.17 1.90 23.87
C TYR A 272 18.35 2.72 23.38
N GLU A 273 19.33 2.03 22.80
CA GLU A 273 20.42 2.65 22.05
C GLU A 273 20.50 1.94 20.71
N ASN A 274 20.36 2.70 19.61
CA ASN A 274 20.37 2.14 18.24
C ASN A 274 19.42 0.93 18.05
N GLY A 275 18.25 0.97 18.67
CA GLY A 275 17.21 -0.07 18.59
C GLY A 275 17.42 -1.26 19.52
N VAL A 276 18.41 -1.22 20.42
CA VAL A 276 18.71 -2.29 21.37
C VAL A 276 18.38 -1.85 22.79
N ASP A 277 17.58 -2.66 23.51
CA ASP A 277 17.32 -2.46 24.94
C ASP A 277 18.63 -2.56 25.74
N VAL A 278 19.03 -1.46 26.38
CA VAL A 278 20.31 -1.32 27.09
C VAL A 278 20.40 -2.32 28.26
N ALA A 279 19.31 -2.54 28.99
CA ALA A 279 19.30 -3.46 30.13
C ALA A 279 19.41 -4.91 29.64
N ALA A 280 18.70 -5.26 28.57
CA ALA A 280 18.80 -6.59 27.97
C ALA A 280 20.20 -6.85 27.40
N ALA A 281 20.81 -5.87 26.71
CA ALA A 281 22.17 -5.97 26.19
C ALA A 281 23.20 -6.17 27.31
N LYS A 282 23.07 -5.43 28.41
CA LYS A 282 23.94 -5.59 29.59
C LYS A 282 23.81 -6.99 30.17
N ALA A 283 22.59 -7.45 30.42
CA ALA A 283 22.37 -8.80 30.94
C ALA A 283 22.99 -9.85 30.01
N ALA A 284 22.83 -9.69 28.69
CA ALA A 284 23.37 -10.61 27.70
C ALA A 284 24.90 -10.68 27.76
N SER A 285 25.55 -9.52 27.90
CA SER A 285 27.00 -9.43 28.05
C SER A 285 27.51 -10.09 29.34
N GLU A 286 26.78 -9.93 30.44
CA GLU A 286 27.13 -10.53 31.73
C GLU A 286 26.95 -12.06 31.70
N ALA A 287 25.89 -12.56 31.06
CA ALA A 287 25.69 -13.99 30.89
C ALA A 287 26.73 -14.62 29.94
N ALA A 288 27.12 -13.91 28.87
CA ALA A 288 28.21 -14.35 28.02
C ALA A 288 29.52 -14.48 28.80
N ALA A 289 29.86 -13.49 29.62
CA ALA A 289 31.05 -13.52 30.48
C ALA A 289 30.99 -14.66 31.52
N ALA A 290 29.83 -14.89 32.13
CA ALA A 290 29.63 -15.99 33.09
C ALA A 290 29.76 -17.38 32.43
N ALA A 291 29.23 -17.54 31.21
CA ALA A 291 29.38 -18.76 30.43
C ALA A 291 30.84 -19.01 30.04
N GLU A 292 31.57 -17.96 29.63
CA GLU A 292 32.99 -18.05 29.31
C GLU A 292 33.84 -18.40 30.54
N ALA A 293 33.57 -17.81 31.70
CA ALA A 293 34.26 -18.15 32.95
C ALA A 293 34.06 -19.63 33.36
N LYS A 294 32.85 -20.18 33.14
CA LYS A 294 32.57 -21.62 33.36
C LYS A 294 33.37 -22.50 32.40
N LEU A 295 33.44 -22.12 31.13
CA LEU A 295 34.22 -22.84 30.12
C LEU A 295 35.72 -22.85 30.47
N GLN A 296 36.26 -21.74 30.96
CA GLN A 296 37.66 -21.66 31.39
C GLN A 296 37.98 -22.57 32.59
N ARG A 297 37.00 -22.79 33.47
CA ARG A 297 37.13 -23.67 34.65
C ARG A 297 36.74 -25.12 34.38
N GLU A 298 36.29 -25.45 33.18
CA GLU A 298 35.77 -26.78 32.82
C GLU A 298 36.66 -27.95 33.28
N PRO A 299 38.00 -27.95 33.05
CA PRO A 299 38.83 -29.07 33.49
C PRO A 299 38.86 -29.24 35.01
N GLN A 300 38.86 -28.13 35.75
CA GLN A 300 38.92 -28.13 37.22
C GLN A 300 37.57 -28.56 37.81
N ASP A 301 36.47 -28.06 37.25
CA ASP A 301 35.12 -28.34 37.73
C ASP A 301 34.72 -29.80 37.43
N ILE A 302 35.13 -30.35 36.27
CA ILE A 302 34.98 -31.79 35.97
C ILE A 302 35.77 -32.64 36.98
N GLU A 303 37.03 -32.28 37.25
CA GLU A 303 37.87 -33.04 38.20
C GLU A 303 37.33 -33.00 39.64
N ALA A 304 36.83 -31.83 40.08
CA ALA A 304 36.19 -31.67 41.37
C ALA A 304 34.91 -32.52 41.47
N CYS A 305 34.09 -32.55 40.42
CA CYS A 305 32.88 -33.38 40.35
C CYS A 305 33.20 -34.88 40.43
N VAL A 306 34.19 -35.35 39.67
CA VAL A 306 34.65 -36.75 39.70
C VAL A 306 35.22 -37.11 41.08
N SER A 307 36.00 -36.22 41.68
CA SER A 307 36.59 -36.42 43.02
C SER A 307 35.51 -36.59 44.09
N LYS A 308 34.46 -35.76 44.05
CA LYS A 308 33.32 -35.89 44.97
C LYS A 308 32.62 -37.25 44.82
N ARG A 309 32.37 -37.70 43.59
CA ARG A 309 31.76 -39.02 43.33
C ARG A 309 32.65 -40.17 43.80
N ARG A 310 33.97 -40.02 43.65
CA ARG A 310 34.95 -40.98 44.20
C ARG A 310 34.83 -41.07 45.73
N GLU A 311 34.72 -39.95 46.42
CA GLU A 311 34.54 -39.91 47.88
C GLU A 311 33.24 -40.60 48.31
N GLU A 312 32.13 -40.33 47.62
CA GLU A 312 30.81 -40.93 47.91
C GLU A 312 30.84 -42.47 47.76
N VAL A 313 31.48 -42.99 46.72
CA VAL A 313 31.65 -44.44 46.54
C VAL A 313 32.55 -45.05 47.61
N THR A 314 33.64 -44.35 47.95
CA THR A 314 34.57 -44.80 49.00
C THR A 314 33.84 -44.90 50.35
N GLN A 315 32.99 -43.92 50.68
CA GLN A 315 32.20 -43.92 51.92
C GLN A 315 31.11 -45.00 51.94
N ARG A 316 30.49 -45.33 50.80
CA ARG A 316 29.40 -46.33 50.72
C ARG A 316 29.89 -47.77 50.72
N ASN A 317 30.99 -48.06 50.02
CA ASN A 317 31.40 -49.44 49.73
C ASN A 317 32.72 -49.85 50.39
N GLY A 318 33.41 -48.94 51.09
CA GLY A 318 34.68 -49.22 51.78
C GLY A 318 35.83 -49.61 50.84
N GLY A 319 35.71 -49.36 49.53
CA GLY A 319 36.64 -49.80 48.49
C GLY A 319 36.84 -48.77 47.38
N PHE A 320 37.88 -48.96 46.56
CA PHE A 320 38.27 -48.05 45.48
C PHE A 320 37.31 -48.12 44.29
N ALA A 321 37.01 -46.98 43.67
CA ALA A 321 36.17 -46.91 42.48
C ALA A 321 36.85 -47.57 41.25
N PRO A 322 36.16 -48.41 40.47
CA PRO A 322 36.75 -49.02 39.28
C PRO A 322 37.00 -47.96 38.17
N PRO A 323 38.09 -48.05 37.39
CA PRO A 323 38.43 -47.06 36.35
C PRO A 323 37.33 -46.80 35.31
N ALA A 324 36.53 -47.82 34.97
CA ALA A 324 35.39 -47.69 34.06
C ALA A 324 34.26 -46.79 34.61
N ALA A 325 34.12 -46.70 35.94
CA ALA A 325 33.18 -45.79 36.58
C ALA A 325 33.66 -44.33 36.50
N GLU A 326 34.97 -44.09 36.63
CA GLU A 326 35.52 -42.72 36.54
C GLU A 326 35.34 -42.09 35.15
N MET A 327 35.50 -42.88 34.08
CA MET A 327 35.28 -42.41 32.71
C MET A 327 33.81 -42.01 32.50
N THR A 328 32.88 -42.85 32.96
CA THR A 328 31.44 -42.57 32.94
C THR A 328 31.09 -41.31 33.74
N TRP A 329 31.71 -41.12 34.91
CA TRP A 329 31.49 -39.92 35.74
C TRP A 329 32.02 -38.65 35.07
N ARG A 330 33.16 -38.72 34.38
CA ARG A 330 33.70 -37.57 33.63
C ARG A 330 32.71 -37.10 32.55
N ASP A 331 32.16 -38.03 31.77
CA ASP A 331 31.18 -37.71 30.73
C ASP A 331 29.89 -37.13 31.32
N GLU A 332 29.43 -37.67 32.46
CA GLU A 332 28.25 -37.16 33.14
C GLU A 332 28.47 -35.77 33.74
N CYS A 333 29.58 -35.56 34.45
CA CYS A 333 29.97 -34.25 34.99
C CYS A 333 30.13 -33.21 33.88
N LYS A 334 30.71 -33.59 32.73
CA LYS A 334 30.81 -32.71 31.58
C LYS A 334 29.43 -32.31 31.04
N ARG A 335 28.53 -33.27 30.88
CA ARG A 335 27.15 -33.01 30.42
C ARG A 335 26.38 -32.10 31.38
N GLU A 336 26.56 -32.27 32.70
CA GLU A 336 25.97 -31.39 33.72
C GLU A 336 26.50 -29.95 33.59
N LEU A 337 27.81 -29.78 33.38
CA LEU A 337 28.43 -28.48 33.16
C LEU A 337 27.97 -27.83 31.85
N ASP A 338 27.94 -28.58 30.75
CA ASP A 338 27.47 -28.11 29.45
C ASP A 338 26.01 -27.65 29.52
N ALA A 339 25.16 -28.39 30.27
CA ALA A 339 23.78 -27.99 30.54
C ALA A 339 23.68 -26.70 31.36
N ALA A 340 24.53 -26.54 32.39
CA ALA A 340 24.58 -25.31 33.18
C ALA A 340 25.08 -24.10 32.38
N ILE A 341 25.99 -24.29 31.42
CA ILE A 341 26.43 -23.24 30.50
C ILE A 341 25.30 -22.88 29.51
N ALA A 342 24.58 -23.88 29.02
CA ALA A 342 23.44 -23.68 28.13
C ALA A 342 22.31 -22.89 28.82
N ASP A 343 22.01 -23.19 30.08
CA ASP A 343 21.02 -22.47 30.89
C ASP A 343 21.37 -20.98 31.06
N VAL A 344 22.64 -20.67 31.35
CA VAL A 344 23.13 -19.27 31.42
C VAL A 344 22.91 -18.52 30.11
N LYS A 345 23.13 -19.18 28.96
CA LYS A 345 22.96 -18.56 27.63
C LYS A 345 21.50 -18.41 27.22
N ALA A 346 20.63 -19.36 27.60
CA ALA A 346 19.23 -19.37 27.21
C ALA A 346 18.42 -18.23 27.85
N ASN A 347 18.82 -17.77 29.02
CA ASN A 347 18.07 -16.76 29.78
C ASN A 347 18.27 -15.32 29.31
N VAL A 348 19.12 -15.04 28.31
CA VAL A 348 19.55 -13.66 28.04
C VAL A 348 19.77 -13.29 26.58
N SER A 349 19.08 -13.94 25.63
CA SER A 349 19.11 -13.46 24.24
C SER A 349 18.42 -12.08 24.15
N PRO A 350 19.12 -11.01 23.71
CA PRO A 350 18.47 -9.73 23.49
C PRO A 350 17.51 -9.91 22.30
N GLN A 351 16.20 -9.88 22.57
CA GLN A 351 15.25 -9.83 21.48
C GLN A 351 15.41 -8.46 20.80
N PRO A 352 15.53 -8.41 19.46
CA PRO A 352 15.39 -7.14 18.77
C PRO A 352 14.05 -6.53 19.18
N ALA A 353 14.00 -5.19 19.28
CA ALA A 353 12.74 -4.49 19.51
C ALA A 353 11.68 -5.08 18.56
N PRO A 354 10.45 -5.36 19.03
CA PRO A 354 9.42 -5.90 18.17
C PRO A 354 9.32 -5.01 16.94
N SER A 355 9.40 -5.61 15.74
CA SER A 355 9.20 -4.89 14.49
C SER A 355 7.78 -4.31 14.55
N GLN A 356 7.69 -3.01 14.82
CA GLN A 356 6.42 -2.30 14.78
C GLN A 356 5.86 -2.45 13.37
N PRO A 357 4.56 -2.71 13.22
CA PRO A 357 3.95 -2.73 11.90
C PRO A 357 4.25 -1.38 11.24
N THR A 358 4.82 -1.40 10.03
CA THR A 358 4.77 -0.25 9.12
C THR A 358 3.37 0.34 9.20
N PRO A 359 3.19 1.65 9.38
CA PRO A 359 1.87 2.24 9.48
C PRO A 359 1.08 1.85 8.23
N THR A 360 0.26 0.80 8.37
CA THR A 360 -0.68 0.41 7.34
C THR A 360 -1.67 1.56 7.28
N SER A 361 -1.94 2.03 6.07
CA SER A 361 -3.04 2.94 5.76
C SER A 361 -4.26 2.52 6.58
N VAL A 362 -4.61 3.33 7.59
CA VAL A 362 -5.74 3.05 8.48
C VAL A 362 -7.00 3.40 7.71
N VAL A 363 -7.51 2.43 6.99
CA VAL A 363 -8.94 2.30 6.76
C VAL A 363 -9.30 0.91 7.23
N GLN A 364 -9.61 0.81 8.53
CA GLN A 364 -10.35 -0.30 9.11
C GLN A 364 -11.73 0.20 9.52
#